data_AF-A0A503Q3B5-F1
#
_entry.id   AF-A0A503Q3B5-F1
#
_cell.length_a   1.000
_cell.length_b   1.000
_cell.length_c   1.000
_cell.angle_alpha   90.00
_cell.angle_beta   90.00
_cell.angle_gamma   90.00
#
_symmetry.space_group_name_H-M   'P 1'
#
loop_
_entity.id
_entity.type
_entity.pdbx_description
1 polymer ?
#
loop_
_entity_poly.entity_id
_entity_poly.type
_entity_poly.pdbx_seq_one_letter_code
_entity_poly.pdbx_strand_id
1 'polypeptide(L)' 'MYIAISEIECRRGGLDFPSWLILDEYNRARVDEAYDLVTTKPIGSFSPAFVRKIAGLIKEAAEERRLRGVVRK' A
#
# COMPACT_ATOMS: atom_id res chain seq x y z
N MET A 1 -8.94 2.02 -7.42
CA MET A 1 -8.01 3.09 -7.80
C MET A 1 -6.61 2.61 -7.51
N TYR A 2 -5.75 2.62 -8.51
CA TYR A 2 -4.38 2.14 -8.37
C TYR A 2 -3.40 3.10 -9.04
N ILE A 3 -2.15 3.04 -8.60
CA ILE A 3 -1.04 3.74 -9.25
C ILE A 3 0.07 2.76 -9.58
N ALA A 4 0.76 2.98 -10.70
CA ALA A 4 2.00 2.28 -10.99
C ALA A 4 3.12 2.79 -10.07
N ILE A 5 3.95 1.86 -9.59
CA ILE A 5 5.16 2.16 -8.82
C ILE A 5 6.31 2.26 -9.81
N SER A 6 7.10 3.33 -9.75
CA SER A 6 8.26 3.47 -10.63
C SER A 6 9.33 2.43 -10.27
N GLU A 7 10.18 2.07 -11.23
CA GLU A 7 11.25 1.08 -11.01
C GLU A 7 12.14 1.44 -9.80
N ILE A 8 12.46 2.72 -9.63
CA ILE A 8 13.24 3.21 -8.48
C ILE A 8 12.50 2.97 -7.16
N GLU A 9 11.19 3.24 -7.11
CA GLU A 9 10.39 2.99 -5.90
C GLU A 9 10.17 1.49 -5.65
N CYS A 10 10.04 0.66 -6.69
CA CYS A 10 10.06 -0.80 -6.55
C CYS A 10 11.35 -1.28 -5.89
N ARG A 11 12.50 -0.82 -6.38
CA ARG A 11 13.81 -1.17 -5.82
C ARG A 11 13.96 -0.74 -4.35
N ARG A 12 13.48 0.45 -3.98
CA ARG A 12 13.50 0.91 -2.56
C ARG A 12 12.55 0.11 -1.67
N GLY A 13 11.38 -0.24 -2.22
CA GLY A 13 10.35 -1.02 -1.55
C GLY A 13 10.63 -2.52 -1.47
N GLY A 14 11.70 -3.01 -2.09
CA GLY A 14 11.98 -4.45 -2.19
C GLY A 14 10.95 -5.21 -3.04
N LEU A 15 10.36 -4.54 -4.03
CA LEU A 15 9.34 -5.08 -4.93
C LEU A 15 9.92 -5.35 -6.31
N ASP A 16 9.33 -6.31 -7.02
CA ASP A 16 9.61 -6.53 -8.44
C ASP A 16 8.96 -5.45 -9.31
N PHE A 17 9.59 -5.14 -10.44
CA PHE A 17 9.01 -4.28 -11.46
C PHE A 17 8.40 -5.16 -12.58
N PRO A 18 7.17 -4.87 -13.04
CA PRO A 18 6.27 -3.79 -12.61
C PRO A 18 5.46 -4.14 -11.35
N SER A 19 5.18 -3.13 -10.52
CA SER A 19 4.27 -3.24 -9.38
C SER A 19 3.28 -2.08 -9.33
N TRP A 20 2.14 -2.33 -8.70
CA TRP A 20 1.07 -1.34 -8.51
C TRP A 20 0.65 -1.27 -7.05
N LEU A 21 0.20 -0.09 -6.65
CA LEU A 21 -0.39 0.14 -5.33
C LEU A 21 -1.87 0.46 -5.48
N ILE A 22 -2.73 -0.35 -4.87
CA ILE A 22 -4.17 -0.09 -4.75
C ILE A 22 -4.37 0.87 -3.58
N LEU A 23 -5.06 1.97 -3.81
CA LEU A 23 -5.15 3.10 -2.87
C LEU A 23 -6.53 3.27 -2.23
N ASP A 24 -7.55 2.66 -2.82
CA ASP A 24 -8.91 2.70 -2.30
C ASP A 24 -9.34 1.40 -1.63
N GLU A 25 -8.45 0.41 -1.54
CA GLU A 25 -8.67 -0.81 -0.79
C GLU A 25 -7.55 -0.98 0.23
N TYR A 26 -7.92 -1.35 1.46
CA TYR A 26 -6.95 -1.67 2.51
C TYR A 26 -7.40 -2.90 3.28
N ASN A 27 -6.44 -3.73 3.66
CA ASN A 27 -6.72 -4.85 4.55
C ASN A 27 -6.79 -4.35 6.00
N ARG A 28 -7.79 -4.80 6.75
CA ARG A 28 -7.84 -4.61 8.20
C ARG A 28 -7.47 -5.93 8.86
N ALA A 29 -6.26 -5.98 9.41
CA ALA A 29 -5.76 -7.13 10.17
C ALA A 29 -5.27 -6.67 11.55
N ARG A 30 -5.45 -7.50 12.56
CA ARG A 30 -4.76 -7.32 13.85
C ARG A 30 -3.40 -7.99 13.72
N VAL A 31 -2.33 -7.34 14.19
CA VAL A 31 -0.95 -7.81 13.96
C VAL A 31 -0.70 -9.17 14.62
N ASP A 32 -1.35 -9.42 15.75
CA ASP A 32 -1.41 -10.68 16.48
C ASP A 32 -2.20 -11.79 15.76
N GLU A 33 -3.02 -11.42 14.78
CA GLU A 33 -3.87 -12.32 13.98
C GLU A 33 -3.45 -12.34 12.49
N ALA A 34 -2.32 -11.73 12.12
CA ALA A 34 -1.86 -11.62 10.74
C ALA A 34 -1.16 -12.92 10.24
N TYR A 35 -1.80 -14.07 10.45
CA TYR A 35 -1.25 -15.39 10.12
C TYR A 35 -1.02 -15.60 8.61
N ASP A 36 -1.73 -14.85 7.77
CA ASP A 36 -1.55 -14.84 6.32
C ASP A 36 -0.22 -14.22 5.87
N LEU A 37 0.48 -13.49 6.75
CA LEU A 37 1.76 -12.89 6.42
C LEU A 37 2.89 -13.87 6.71
N VAL A 38 3.68 -14.18 5.68
CA VAL A 38 4.91 -14.98 5.80
C VAL A 38 5.89 -14.34 6.80
N THR A 39 5.87 -13.02 6.92
CA THR A 39 6.69 -12.25 7.87
C THR A 39 6.11 -10.85 8.08
N THR A 40 6.31 -10.29 9.28
CA THR A 40 6.05 -8.87 9.59
C THR A 40 7.31 -8.00 9.46
N LYS A 41 8.46 -8.59 9.10
CA LYS A 41 9.68 -7.84 8.86
C LYS A 41 9.51 -6.94 7.62
N PRO A 42 9.80 -5.63 7.72
CA PRO A 42 9.80 -4.76 6.56
C PRO A 42 10.79 -5.24 5.50
N ILE A 43 10.39 -5.21 4.23
CA ILE A 43 11.23 -5.59 3.08
C ILE A 43 11.87 -4.37 2.39
N GLY A 44 11.41 -3.16 2.73
CA GLY A 44 11.87 -1.91 2.12
C GLY A 44 11.03 -0.72 2.58
N SER A 45 11.25 0.42 1.95
CA SER A 45 10.48 1.64 2.19
C SER A 45 10.35 2.49 0.93
N PHE A 46 9.28 3.26 0.84
CA PHE A 46 9.11 4.24 -0.24
C PHE A 46 9.75 5.57 0.13
N SER A 47 10.11 6.37 -0.89
CA SER A 47 10.63 7.70 -0.66
C SER A 47 9.58 8.63 -0.02
N PRO A 48 9.99 9.62 0.80
CA PRO A 48 9.05 10.56 1.41
C PRO A 48 8.19 11.31 0.38
N ALA A 49 8.73 11.59 -0.80
CA ALA A 49 7.99 12.23 -1.89
C ALA A 49 6.87 11.32 -2.42
N PHE A 50 7.16 10.03 -2.62
CA PHE A 50 6.17 9.06 -3.07
C PHE A 50 5.09 8.82 -2.00
N VAL A 51 5.48 8.73 -0.73
CA VAL A 51 4.54 8.62 0.40
C VAL A 51 3.59 9.81 0.48
N ARG A 52 4.10 11.05 0.32
CA ARG A 52 3.24 12.25 0.29
C ARG A 52 2.23 12.22 -0.86
N LYS A 53 2.67 11.78 -2.06
CA LYS A 53 1.78 11.60 -3.21
C LYS A 53 0.67 10.59 -2.91
N ILE A 54 1.02 9.43 -2.35
CA ILE A 54 0.06 8.38 -1.97
C ILE A 54 -0.94 8.91 -0.94
N ALA A 55 -0.48 9.63 0.08
CA ALA A 55 -1.35 10.20 1.11
C ALA A 55 -2.38 11.18 0.52
N GLY A 56 -1.98 12.03 -0.43
CA GLY A 56 -2.90 12.92 -1.15
C GLY A 56 -3.98 12.16 -1.89
N LEU A 57 -3.59 11.14 -2.67
CA LEU A 57 -4.53 10.32 -3.43
C LEU A 57 -5.50 9.53 -2.54
N ILE A 58 -5.03 8.99 -1.41
CA ILE A 58 -5.91 8.32 -0.43
C ILE A 58 -6.92 9.30 0.14
N LYS A 59 -6.50 10.54 0.44
CA LYS A 59 -7.40 11.58 0.96
C LYS A 59 -8.49 11.92 -0.05
N GLU A 60 -8.15 12.11 -1.32
CA GLU A 60 -9.11 12.32 -2.40
C GLU A 60 -10.11 11.15 -2.51
N ALA A 61 -9.61 9.90 -2.48
CA ALA A 61 -10.47 8.73 -2.49
C ALA A 61 -11.39 8.62 -1.25
N ALA A 62 -10.94 9.13 -0.09
CA ALA A 62 -11.75 9.20 1.12
C ALA A 62 -12.89 10.23 0.98
N GLU A 63 -12.58 11.42 0.47
CA GLU A 63 -13.56 12.49 0.22
C GLU A 63 -14.64 12.02 -0.77
N GLU A 64 -14.27 11.22 -1.77
CA GLU A 64 -15.19 10.60 -2.73
C GLU A 64 -15.90 9.33 -2.22
N ARG A 65 -15.68 8.94 -0.95
CA ARG A 65 -16.26 7.72 -0.34
C ARG A 65 -15.95 6.42 -1.10
N ARG A 66 -14.77 6.36 -1.73
CA ARG A 66 -14.31 5.19 -2.50
C ARG A 66 -13.50 4.19 -1.66
N LEU A 67 -13.04 4.57 -0.46
CA LEU A 67 -12.27 3.69 0.41
C LEU A 67 -13.07 2.48 0.90
N ARG A 68 -12.50 1.29 0.76
CA ARG A 68 -13.08 0.00 1.17
C ARG A 68 -12.10 -0.77 2.05
N GLY A 69 -12.57 -1.13 3.25
CA GLY A 69 -11.85 -2.05 4.11
C GLY A 69 -12.16 -3.49 3.72
N VAL A 70 -11.13 -4.28 3.43
CA VAL A 70 -11.22 -5.72 3.19
C VAL A 70 -10.84 -6.44 4.48
N VAL A 71 -11.77 -7.21 5.04
CA VAL A 71 -11.50 -8.09 6.17
C VAL A 71 -10.89 -9.36 5.61
N ARG A 72 -9.62 -9.62 5.94
CA ARG A 72 -8.96 -10.91 5.70
C ARG A 72 -8.91 -11.67 7.03
N LYS A 73 -9.33 -12.94 7.02
CA LYS A 73 -9.40 -13.84 8.18
C LYS A 73 -8.27 -14.83 8.10
#